data_AF-A0A1V3RVF5-F1
#
_entry.id   AF-A0A1V3RVF5-F1
#
_cell.length_a   1.000
_cell.length_b   1.000
_cell.length_c   1.000
_cell.angle_alpha   90.00
_cell.angle_beta   90.00
_cell.angle_gamma   90.00
#
_symmetry.space_group_name_H-M   'P 1'
#
loop_
_entity.id
_entity.type
_entity.pdbx_description
1 polymer ?
#
loop_
_entity_poly.entity_id
_entity_poly.type
_entity_poly.pdbx_seq_one_letter_code
_entity_poly.pdbx_strand_id
1 'polypeptide(L)'
;MPESPLVRSIRRDLSRQLTGAINDAATYPAVRITVLQSLSTLWGRLLSLKDALYQDLGLNPEQPLFYFYMKGGNAFDCVINPAGPAVTQQGGGKSDWDTQIVVDPWAPIPIQNHIYAVIEDLILDELRNCAVEIARWKPEITSPDQRRSQQSALLYLYEVTRDEQQTIRQVFDHNRTGLWLNMQRKLTDTSMPGAELPGMIFNDGIEPFLLFRLGYTWHAKPLEWPAPLLPGQATGPQIERPLLMELIDVTLPRMNTVEAVEVWEDLRSGHMQIDPIGVSLLYQGTTITQTLPLPSLVYHFDEQVLMLCEVAAGVSKSVDKVSRRFARLALIYNAGTPLQQADYQARMAASAGIPVAQLPVRPPVVGAVNTLLINNGAGADLATGPGTPEYLAVNMMYLVASRQMPYDGAQALAGRQTMGLMIAGLLPPLTISDVGASDDLALYSTIVRNGYISTDAFPGSGIDMAAWLRVRDASKLEDTAHLLRDNLPRWLANRATQANVPPLTPLNQWITQTFFGKVIRVELREHTTLRQPGTSREQTLVVFCDDRAVACITLTTAIASQAPFIPDPLMPTVYLASVLDMTEQHKVAAAAIKDFCIRNALSKQFNMLNRLFPRV
;
A
#
# COMPACT_ATOMS: atom_id res chain seq x y z
N MET A 1 8.45 15.06 -21.56
CA MET A 1 7.84 16.10 -20.71
C MET A 1 6.75 15.50 -19.81
N PRO A 2 6.52 16.04 -18.60
CA PRO A 2 5.41 15.61 -17.76
C PRO A 2 4.07 16.00 -18.39
N GLU A 3 3.12 15.06 -18.41
CA GLU A 3 1.76 15.26 -18.92
C GLU A 3 0.99 16.26 -18.03
N SER A 4 0.36 17.28 -18.65
CA SER A 4 -0.41 18.30 -17.92
C SER A 4 -1.64 17.68 -17.21
N PRO A 5 -2.15 18.31 -16.13
CA PRO A 5 -3.30 17.78 -15.40
C PRO A 5 -4.55 17.57 -16.27
N LEU A 6 -4.83 18.52 -17.18
CA LEU A 6 -5.96 18.43 -18.11
C LEU A 6 -5.79 17.25 -19.08
N VAL A 7 -4.63 17.13 -19.74
CA VAL A 7 -4.34 16.04 -20.68
C VAL A 7 -4.47 14.68 -19.97
N ARG A 8 -3.93 14.57 -18.76
CA ARG A 8 -4.04 13.36 -17.93
C ARG A 8 -5.48 13.00 -17.61
N SER A 9 -6.30 13.99 -17.23
CA SER A 9 -7.71 13.78 -16.88
C SER A 9 -8.51 13.28 -18.07
N ILE A 10 -8.37 13.94 -19.24
CA ILE A 10 -9.02 13.50 -20.49
C ILE A 10 -8.56 12.09 -20.85
N ARG A 11 -7.25 11.83 -20.83
CA ARG A 11 -6.69 10.50 -21.16
C ARG A 11 -7.27 9.40 -20.26
N ARG A 12 -7.36 9.64 -18.95
CA ARG A 12 -7.95 8.69 -17.99
C ARG A 12 -9.44 8.49 -18.22
N ASP A 13 -10.17 9.55 -18.55
CA ASP A 13 -11.59 9.46 -18.86
C ASP A 13 -11.84 8.61 -20.11
N LEU A 14 -11.12 8.87 -21.20
CA LEU A 14 -11.21 8.08 -22.43
C LEU A 14 -10.82 6.61 -22.19
N SER A 15 -9.74 6.35 -21.46
CA SER A 15 -9.33 4.98 -21.08
C SER A 15 -10.44 4.27 -20.29
N ARG A 16 -11.03 4.95 -19.30
CA ARG A 16 -12.16 4.41 -18.52
C ARG A 16 -13.37 4.09 -19.38
N GLN A 17 -13.70 4.92 -20.37
CA GLN A 17 -14.82 4.65 -21.28
C GLN A 17 -14.57 3.42 -22.15
N LEU A 18 -13.33 3.23 -22.63
CA LEU A 18 -12.93 2.04 -23.39
C LEU A 18 -12.95 0.78 -22.50
N THR A 19 -12.34 0.84 -21.31
CA THR A 19 -12.40 -0.25 -20.31
C THR A 19 -13.85 -0.61 -19.99
N GLY A 20 -14.71 0.40 -19.78
CA GLY A 20 -16.14 0.21 -19.51
C GLY A 20 -16.90 -0.46 -20.65
N ALA A 21 -16.51 -0.20 -21.91
CA ALA A 21 -17.15 -0.79 -23.07
C ALA A 21 -16.82 -2.27 -23.23
N ILE A 22 -15.53 -2.65 -23.17
CA ILE A 22 -15.12 -4.05 -23.36
C ILE A 22 -15.54 -4.97 -22.21
N ASN A 23 -15.65 -4.41 -20.99
CA ASN A 23 -16.10 -5.15 -19.81
C ASN A 23 -17.63 -5.16 -19.64
N ASP A 24 -18.39 -4.57 -20.56
CA ASP A 24 -19.85 -4.64 -20.50
C ASP A 24 -20.32 -6.07 -20.82
N ALA A 25 -20.72 -6.79 -19.78
CA ALA A 25 -21.25 -8.15 -19.87
C ALA A 25 -22.44 -8.29 -20.83
N ALA A 26 -23.22 -7.23 -21.07
CA ALA A 26 -24.33 -7.27 -22.02
C ALA A 26 -23.85 -7.27 -23.48
N THR A 27 -22.73 -6.60 -23.77
CA THR A 27 -22.18 -6.45 -25.12
C THR A 27 -21.11 -7.51 -25.42
N TYR A 28 -20.23 -7.79 -24.46
CA TYR A 28 -19.12 -8.74 -24.60
C TYR A 28 -19.12 -9.82 -23.49
N PRO A 29 -20.20 -10.61 -23.34
CA PRO A 29 -20.29 -11.62 -22.28
C PRO A 29 -19.17 -12.66 -22.36
N ALA A 30 -18.78 -13.07 -23.57
CA ALA A 30 -17.73 -14.06 -23.78
C ALA A 30 -16.34 -13.58 -23.31
N VAL A 31 -16.03 -12.30 -23.49
CA VAL A 31 -14.80 -11.68 -22.95
C VAL A 31 -14.85 -11.76 -21.42
N ARG A 32 -16.01 -11.43 -20.82
CA ARG A 32 -16.17 -11.46 -19.36
C ARG A 32 -16.06 -12.87 -18.78
N ILE A 33 -16.65 -13.88 -19.42
CA ILE A 33 -16.51 -15.30 -19.04
C ILE A 33 -15.03 -15.69 -19.03
N THR A 34 -14.33 -15.36 -20.12
CA THR A 34 -12.92 -15.73 -20.30
C THR A 34 -12.05 -15.09 -19.22
N VAL A 35 -12.29 -13.82 -18.89
CA VAL A 35 -11.60 -13.12 -17.79
C VAL A 35 -11.83 -13.83 -16.46
N LEU A 36 -13.08 -14.12 -16.09
CA LEU A 36 -13.40 -14.80 -14.83
C LEU A 36 -12.79 -16.20 -14.74
N GLN A 37 -12.85 -16.97 -15.83
CA GLN A 37 -12.25 -18.30 -15.91
C GLN A 37 -10.73 -18.24 -15.75
N SER A 38 -10.08 -17.26 -16.37
CA SER A 38 -8.62 -17.09 -16.28
C SER A 38 -8.20 -16.71 -14.86
N LEU A 39 -8.96 -15.87 -14.17
CA LEU A 39 -8.70 -15.50 -12.76
C LEU A 39 -8.90 -16.69 -11.80
N SER A 40 -9.94 -17.48 -12.01
CA SER A 40 -10.21 -18.72 -11.27
C SER A 40 -9.11 -19.76 -11.52
N THR A 41 -8.66 -19.89 -12.78
CA THR A 41 -7.57 -20.79 -13.18
C THR A 41 -6.23 -20.34 -12.58
N LEU A 42 -5.93 -19.04 -12.64
CA LEU A 42 -4.75 -18.44 -11.99
C LEU A 42 -4.70 -18.84 -10.52
N TRP A 43 -5.81 -18.68 -9.81
CA TRP A 43 -5.90 -19.04 -8.40
C TRP A 43 -5.68 -20.53 -8.16
N GLY A 44 -6.35 -21.41 -8.92
CA GLY A 44 -6.16 -22.86 -8.81
C GLY A 44 -4.72 -23.31 -9.09
N ARG A 45 -4.06 -22.70 -10.08
CA ARG A 45 -2.65 -22.94 -10.39
C ARG A 45 -1.73 -22.45 -9.27
N LEU A 46 -2.01 -21.29 -8.67
CA LEU A 46 -1.26 -20.78 -7.52
C LEU A 46 -1.42 -21.69 -6.29
N LEU A 47 -2.61 -22.21 -6.02
CA LEU A 47 -2.81 -23.19 -4.94
C LEU A 47 -2.00 -24.48 -5.19
N SER A 48 -1.97 -24.97 -6.44
CA SER A 48 -1.19 -26.15 -6.81
C SER A 48 0.32 -25.90 -6.73
N LEU A 49 0.77 -24.70 -7.11
CA LEU A 49 2.17 -24.28 -7.02
C LEU A 49 2.67 -24.31 -5.59
N LYS A 50 1.85 -23.88 -4.63
CA LYS A 50 2.19 -23.89 -3.21
C LYS A 50 2.58 -25.30 -2.74
N ASP A 51 1.80 -26.30 -3.10
CA ASP A 51 2.06 -27.70 -2.72
C ASP A 51 3.35 -28.24 -3.37
N ALA A 52 3.58 -27.91 -4.64
CA ALA A 52 4.81 -28.28 -5.35
C ALA A 52 6.06 -27.65 -4.69
N LEU A 53 6.00 -26.36 -4.34
CA LEU A 53 7.10 -25.65 -3.71
C LEU A 53 7.48 -26.25 -2.35
N TYR A 54 6.52 -26.68 -1.54
CA TYR A 54 6.84 -27.36 -0.27
C TYR A 54 7.63 -28.65 -0.49
N GLN A 55 7.24 -29.44 -1.50
CA GLN A 55 7.89 -30.70 -1.81
C GLN A 55 9.28 -30.48 -2.41
N ASP A 56 9.39 -29.62 -3.42
CA ASP A 56 10.62 -29.39 -4.17
C ASP A 56 11.72 -28.73 -3.34
N LEU A 57 11.34 -27.80 -2.45
CA LEU A 57 12.28 -27.03 -1.64
C LEU A 57 12.41 -27.57 -0.20
N GLY A 58 11.65 -28.60 0.18
CA GLY A 58 11.64 -29.16 1.53
C GLY A 58 11.20 -28.15 2.61
N LEU A 59 10.24 -27.29 2.29
CA LEU A 59 9.78 -26.21 3.18
C LEU A 59 8.71 -26.73 4.17
N ASN A 60 8.57 -26.06 5.31
CA ASN A 60 7.54 -26.40 6.29
C ASN A 60 6.13 -26.09 5.72
N PRO A 61 5.24 -27.09 5.54
CA PRO A 61 3.89 -26.90 4.98
C PRO A 61 2.97 -26.00 5.83
N GLU A 62 3.31 -25.78 7.11
CA GLU A 62 2.56 -24.87 7.99
C GLU A 62 2.83 -23.39 7.70
N GLN A 63 3.92 -23.07 7.00
CA GLN A 63 4.31 -21.68 6.70
C GLN A 63 3.70 -21.23 5.37
N PRO A 64 2.78 -20.25 5.34
CA PRO A 64 2.28 -19.71 4.07
C PRO A 64 3.43 -19.12 3.25
N LEU A 65 3.40 -19.34 1.93
CA LEU A 65 4.44 -18.84 1.00
C LEU A 65 4.01 -17.58 0.25
N PHE A 66 2.71 -17.50 -0.07
CA PHE A 66 2.10 -16.34 -0.72
C PHE A 66 0.57 -16.36 -0.52
N TYR A 67 -0.05 -15.22 -0.80
CA TYR A 67 -1.50 -15.03 -0.86
C TYR A 67 -1.92 -14.46 -2.21
N PHE A 68 -3.17 -14.74 -2.63
CA PHE A 68 -3.79 -14.18 -3.83
C PHE A 68 -5.22 -13.75 -3.54
N TYR A 69 -5.60 -12.55 -3.98
CA TYR A 69 -6.96 -12.04 -3.86
C TYR A 69 -7.30 -11.00 -4.94
N MET A 70 -8.60 -10.84 -5.20
CA MET A 70 -9.14 -9.78 -6.06
C MET A 70 -9.16 -8.45 -5.29
N LYS A 71 -9.09 -7.32 -5.99
CA LYS A 71 -9.28 -6.00 -5.37
C LYS A 71 -10.03 -5.05 -6.31
N GLY A 72 -10.03 -3.76 -5.96
CA GLY A 72 -10.54 -2.74 -6.85
C GLY A 72 -12.06 -2.69 -6.96
N GLY A 73 -12.55 -2.11 -8.06
CA GLY A 73 -13.97 -1.79 -8.21
C GLY A 73 -14.89 -3.00 -8.28
N ASN A 74 -14.52 -4.01 -9.08
CA ASN A 74 -15.36 -5.20 -9.23
C ASN A 74 -15.43 -6.02 -7.95
N ALA A 75 -14.31 -6.21 -7.23
CA ALA A 75 -14.32 -6.88 -5.94
C ALA A 75 -15.24 -6.14 -4.94
N PHE A 76 -15.14 -4.81 -4.88
CA PHE A 76 -16.00 -3.99 -4.02
C PHE A 76 -17.49 -4.17 -4.36
N ASP A 77 -17.86 -4.02 -5.64
CA ASP A 77 -19.25 -4.15 -6.10
C ASP A 77 -19.82 -5.55 -5.77
N CYS A 78 -18.97 -6.58 -5.79
CA CYS A 78 -19.34 -7.92 -5.41
C CYS A 78 -19.55 -8.09 -3.89
N VAL A 79 -18.71 -7.49 -3.06
CA VAL A 79 -18.77 -7.68 -1.60
C VAL A 79 -19.82 -6.77 -0.93
N ILE A 80 -20.03 -5.54 -1.44
CA ILE A 80 -21.00 -4.61 -0.86
C ILE A 80 -22.46 -5.04 -1.09
N ASN A 81 -22.71 -5.75 -2.19
CA ASN A 81 -24.03 -6.28 -2.52
C ASN A 81 -23.93 -7.71 -3.09
N PRO A 82 -23.72 -8.72 -2.22
CA PRO A 82 -23.49 -10.10 -2.67
C PRO A 82 -24.68 -10.73 -3.41
N ALA A 83 -25.89 -10.22 -3.18
CA ALA A 83 -27.09 -10.64 -3.91
C ALA A 83 -27.36 -9.79 -5.18
N GLY A 84 -26.51 -8.81 -5.47
CA GLY A 84 -26.70 -7.86 -6.55
C GLY A 84 -26.39 -8.41 -7.94
N PRO A 85 -26.77 -7.70 -9.01
CA PRO A 85 -26.50 -8.10 -10.39
C PRO A 85 -25.02 -8.27 -10.71
N ALA A 86 -24.14 -7.48 -10.08
CA ALA A 86 -22.69 -7.61 -10.21
C ALA A 86 -22.23 -9.05 -9.90
N VAL A 87 -22.68 -9.63 -8.79
CA VAL A 87 -22.31 -11.00 -8.40
C VAL A 87 -23.12 -12.05 -9.13
N THR A 88 -24.41 -11.82 -9.35
CA THR A 88 -25.33 -12.89 -9.74
C THR A 88 -25.51 -13.02 -11.25
N GLN A 89 -25.23 -11.97 -12.02
CA GLN A 89 -25.62 -11.88 -13.44
C GLN A 89 -24.54 -11.29 -14.35
N GLN A 90 -23.67 -10.44 -13.86
CA GLN A 90 -22.77 -9.61 -14.67
C GLN A 90 -21.29 -10.00 -14.55
N GLY A 91 -20.95 -10.88 -13.62
CA GLY A 91 -19.56 -11.27 -13.42
C GLY A 91 -18.67 -10.15 -12.89
N GLY A 92 -19.22 -9.25 -12.05
CA GLY A 92 -18.65 -8.00 -11.55
C GLY A 92 -19.26 -6.76 -12.21
N GLY A 93 -18.70 -5.59 -11.93
CA GLY A 93 -19.07 -4.32 -12.59
C GLY A 93 -18.42 -4.16 -13.96
N LYS A 94 -18.48 -2.94 -14.52
CA LYS A 94 -17.90 -2.60 -15.84
C LYS A 94 -16.42 -2.22 -15.79
N SER A 95 -15.74 -2.41 -14.65
CA SER A 95 -14.30 -2.12 -14.55
C SER A 95 -13.48 -3.35 -14.93
N ASP A 96 -12.18 -3.17 -15.07
CA ASP A 96 -11.20 -4.25 -15.08
C ASP A 96 -11.19 -5.00 -13.73
N TRP A 97 -10.65 -6.21 -13.75
CA TRP A 97 -10.41 -6.98 -12.53
C TRP A 97 -9.00 -6.72 -12.03
N ASP A 98 -8.90 -5.94 -10.95
CA ASP A 98 -7.67 -5.78 -10.19
C ASP A 98 -7.43 -7.00 -9.29
N THR A 99 -6.19 -7.42 -9.14
CA THR A 99 -5.77 -8.51 -8.25
C THR A 99 -4.45 -8.18 -7.57
N GLN A 100 -4.15 -8.92 -6.50
CA GLN A 100 -2.91 -8.82 -5.77
C GLN A 100 -2.38 -10.19 -5.35
N ILE A 101 -1.09 -10.41 -5.61
CA ILE A 101 -0.32 -11.54 -5.10
C ILE A 101 0.72 -10.99 -4.13
N VAL A 102 0.84 -11.57 -2.94
CA VAL A 102 1.84 -11.16 -1.94
C VAL A 102 2.65 -12.38 -1.54
N VAL A 103 3.96 -12.33 -1.77
CA VAL A 103 4.92 -13.37 -1.33
C VAL A 103 5.37 -13.06 0.09
N ASP A 104 5.66 -14.11 0.87
CA ASP A 104 6.16 -13.98 2.24
C ASP A 104 7.40 -13.06 2.29
N PRO A 105 7.28 -11.85 2.87
CA PRO A 105 8.38 -10.91 2.93
C PRO A 105 9.47 -11.36 3.93
N TRP A 106 9.17 -12.35 4.78
CA TRP A 106 10.06 -12.90 5.80
C TRP A 106 10.74 -14.20 5.38
N ALA A 107 10.33 -14.80 4.25
CA ALA A 107 11.05 -15.95 3.71
C ALA A 107 12.50 -15.57 3.35
N PRO A 108 13.48 -16.49 3.43
CA PRO A 108 14.83 -16.22 2.96
C PRO A 108 14.87 -15.72 1.51
N ILE A 109 15.75 -14.76 1.19
CA ILE A 109 15.83 -14.13 -0.15
C ILE A 109 15.93 -15.16 -1.30
N PRO A 110 16.72 -16.25 -1.22
CA PRO A 110 16.74 -17.25 -2.28
C PRO A 110 15.39 -17.91 -2.53
N ILE A 111 14.60 -18.13 -1.47
CA ILE A 111 13.25 -18.68 -1.55
C ILE A 111 12.30 -17.63 -2.14
N GLN A 112 12.36 -16.37 -1.69
CA GLN A 112 11.59 -15.29 -2.29
C GLN A 112 11.87 -15.19 -3.79
N ASN A 113 13.14 -15.07 -4.21
CA ASN A 113 13.54 -14.98 -5.61
C ASN A 113 12.96 -16.11 -6.46
N HIS A 114 13.01 -17.35 -5.96
CA HIS A 114 12.45 -18.50 -6.67
C HIS A 114 10.92 -18.41 -6.78
N ILE A 115 10.22 -18.08 -5.69
CA ILE A 115 8.76 -17.94 -5.69
C ILE A 115 8.32 -16.81 -6.63
N TYR A 116 8.95 -15.65 -6.57
CA TYR A 116 8.69 -14.52 -7.48
C TYR A 116 8.85 -14.96 -8.94
N ALA A 117 9.97 -15.60 -9.30
CA ALA A 117 10.22 -16.05 -10.66
C ALA A 117 9.11 -17.00 -11.18
N VAL A 118 8.74 -18.02 -10.40
CA VAL A 118 7.72 -18.99 -10.83
C VAL A 118 6.32 -18.37 -10.87
N ILE A 119 5.99 -17.46 -9.95
CA ILE A 119 4.72 -16.72 -9.96
C ILE A 119 4.64 -15.81 -11.18
N GLU A 120 5.71 -15.08 -11.52
CA GLU A 120 5.75 -14.21 -12.70
C GLU A 120 5.50 -15.02 -13.97
N ASP A 121 6.17 -16.15 -14.16
CA ASP A 121 5.95 -17.06 -15.29
C ASP A 121 4.49 -17.54 -15.36
N LEU A 122 3.91 -17.91 -14.22
CA LEU A 122 2.53 -18.38 -14.12
C LEU A 122 1.53 -17.27 -14.51
N ILE A 123 1.73 -16.04 -14.04
CA ILE A 123 0.91 -14.87 -14.43
C ILE A 123 1.01 -14.64 -15.93
N LEU A 124 2.23 -14.64 -16.48
CA LEU A 124 2.48 -14.39 -17.90
C LEU A 124 1.79 -15.42 -18.79
N ASP A 125 1.87 -16.70 -18.43
CA ASP A 125 1.23 -17.77 -19.15
C ASP A 125 -0.29 -17.67 -19.09
N GLU A 126 -0.86 -17.38 -17.92
CA GLU A 126 -2.31 -17.28 -17.76
C GLU A 126 -2.90 -16.08 -18.51
N LEU A 127 -2.24 -14.91 -18.43
CA LEU A 127 -2.67 -13.74 -19.18
C LEU A 127 -2.53 -13.95 -20.69
N ARG A 128 -1.51 -14.70 -21.16
CA ARG A 128 -1.39 -15.08 -22.58
C ARG A 128 -2.51 -16.02 -23.01
N ASN A 129 -2.83 -17.03 -22.20
CA ASN A 129 -3.93 -17.95 -22.49
C ASN A 129 -5.26 -17.19 -22.55
N CYS A 130 -5.52 -16.30 -21.60
CA CYS A 130 -6.68 -15.40 -21.61
C CYS A 130 -6.74 -14.57 -22.90
N ALA A 131 -5.62 -13.97 -23.32
CA ALA A 131 -5.54 -13.20 -24.56
C ALA A 131 -5.90 -14.04 -25.81
N VAL A 132 -5.40 -15.27 -25.86
CA VAL A 132 -5.68 -16.24 -26.93
C VAL A 132 -7.16 -16.62 -26.96
N GLU A 133 -7.75 -16.96 -25.82
CA GLU A 133 -9.17 -17.32 -25.74
C GLU A 133 -10.08 -16.13 -26.10
N ILE A 134 -9.76 -14.92 -25.65
CA ILE A 134 -10.50 -13.70 -26.07
C ILE A 134 -10.42 -13.52 -27.58
N ALA A 135 -9.25 -13.72 -28.19
CA ALA A 135 -9.09 -13.59 -29.64
C ALA A 135 -9.89 -14.64 -30.43
N ARG A 136 -10.09 -15.85 -29.88
CA ARG A 136 -10.94 -16.89 -30.49
C ARG A 136 -12.40 -16.46 -30.59
N TRP A 137 -12.88 -15.72 -29.61
CA TRP A 137 -14.24 -15.15 -29.64
C TRP A 137 -14.43 -14.06 -30.70
N LYS A 138 -13.33 -13.48 -31.20
CA LYS A 138 -13.33 -12.39 -32.20
C LYS A 138 -14.31 -11.26 -31.82
N PRO A 139 -14.13 -10.61 -30.65
CA PRO A 139 -15.00 -9.53 -30.26
C PRO A 139 -14.97 -8.41 -31.30
N GLU A 140 -16.14 -8.00 -31.79
CA GLU A 140 -16.25 -6.87 -32.71
C GLU A 140 -15.98 -5.56 -31.94
N ILE A 141 -14.72 -5.13 -31.94
CA ILE A 141 -14.27 -3.89 -31.30
C ILE A 141 -14.22 -2.80 -32.36
N THR A 142 -15.12 -1.83 -32.27
CA THR A 142 -15.18 -0.68 -33.20
C THR A 142 -13.91 0.16 -33.14
N SER A 143 -13.18 0.30 -34.26
CA SER A 143 -12.03 1.17 -34.39
C SER A 143 -11.86 1.63 -35.85
N PRO A 144 -11.67 2.93 -36.14
CA PRO A 144 -11.68 4.05 -35.19
C PRO A 144 -13.06 4.29 -34.57
N ASP A 145 -13.09 4.93 -33.42
CA ASP A 145 -14.31 5.28 -32.67
C ASP A 145 -14.26 6.75 -32.22
N GLN A 146 -15.41 7.40 -32.03
CA GLN A 146 -15.47 8.78 -31.54
C GLN A 146 -15.89 8.82 -30.08
N ARG A 147 -15.03 9.41 -29.25
CA ARG A 147 -15.25 9.53 -27.81
C ARG A 147 -15.28 10.98 -27.36
N ARG A 148 -16.02 11.22 -26.29
CA ARG A 148 -16.19 12.56 -25.72
C ARG A 148 -15.68 12.56 -24.30
N SER A 149 -15.00 13.62 -23.89
CA SER A 149 -14.55 13.80 -22.52
C SER A 149 -15.04 15.14 -21.98
N GLN A 150 -15.77 15.10 -20.87
CA GLN A 150 -16.23 16.30 -20.17
C GLN A 150 -15.22 16.66 -19.08
N GLN A 151 -14.62 17.84 -19.15
CA GLN A 151 -13.78 18.39 -18.09
C GLN A 151 -14.33 19.75 -17.67
N SER A 152 -14.74 19.85 -16.42
CA SER A 152 -15.44 21.04 -15.91
C SER A 152 -16.63 21.38 -16.82
N ALA A 153 -16.72 22.60 -17.35
CA ALA A 153 -17.79 23.03 -18.25
C ALA A 153 -17.50 22.74 -19.75
N LEU A 154 -16.34 22.17 -20.10
CA LEU A 154 -15.93 21.93 -21.48
C LEU A 154 -16.03 20.46 -21.88
N LEU A 155 -16.55 20.23 -23.08
CA LEU A 155 -16.66 18.95 -23.76
C LEU A 155 -15.65 18.90 -24.90
N TYR A 156 -14.82 17.87 -24.88
CA TYR A 156 -13.81 17.61 -25.90
C TYR A 156 -14.19 16.38 -26.73
N LEU A 157 -13.92 16.44 -28.04
CA LEU A 157 -14.16 15.33 -28.98
C LEU A 157 -12.84 14.74 -29.44
N TYR A 158 -12.76 13.41 -29.47
CA TYR A 158 -11.58 12.66 -29.91
C TYR A 158 -11.98 11.52 -30.83
N GLU A 159 -11.16 11.29 -31.84
CA GLU A 159 -11.08 10.00 -32.52
C GLU A 159 -10.12 9.12 -31.74
N VAL A 160 -10.57 7.93 -31.34
CA VAL A 160 -9.73 6.92 -30.72
C VAL A 160 -9.53 5.77 -31.69
N THR A 161 -8.27 5.37 -31.88
CA THR A 161 -7.89 4.30 -32.79
C THR A 161 -7.12 3.26 -32.01
N ARG A 162 -7.53 1.99 -32.12
CA ARG A 162 -6.82 0.86 -31.54
C ARG A 162 -5.55 0.60 -32.33
N ASP A 163 -4.47 0.22 -31.66
CA ASP A 163 -3.27 -0.25 -32.35
C ASP A 163 -3.62 -1.46 -33.22
N GLU A 164 -3.23 -1.42 -34.50
CA GLU A 164 -3.39 -2.54 -35.44
C GLU A 164 -2.70 -3.81 -34.92
N GLN A 165 -1.61 -3.64 -34.17
CA GLN A 165 -0.85 -4.73 -33.57
C GLN A 165 -0.65 -4.49 -32.08
N GLN A 166 -1.25 -5.34 -31.27
CA GLN A 166 -1.03 -5.34 -29.84
C GLN A 166 0.31 -6.00 -29.50
N THR A 167 1.01 -5.43 -28.52
CA THR A 167 2.38 -5.79 -28.18
C THR A 167 2.50 -6.15 -26.71
N ILE A 168 3.51 -6.95 -26.41
CA ILE A 168 4.08 -7.01 -25.06
C ILE A 168 4.91 -5.74 -24.87
N ARG A 169 4.64 -4.98 -23.81
CA ARG A 169 5.39 -3.76 -23.48
C ARG A 169 5.93 -3.88 -22.06
N GLN A 170 7.24 -3.77 -21.91
CA GLN A 170 7.86 -3.64 -20.59
C GLN A 170 8.17 -2.16 -20.33
N VAL A 171 7.59 -1.61 -19.27
CA VAL A 171 7.82 -0.25 -18.79
C VAL A 171 8.75 -0.35 -17.60
N PHE A 172 10.00 0.08 -17.79
CA PHE A 172 11.03 0.03 -16.75
C PHE A 172 10.97 1.24 -15.83
N ASP A 173 11.42 1.05 -14.58
CA ASP A 173 11.71 2.19 -13.71
C ASP A 173 12.88 3.02 -14.25
N HIS A 174 12.72 4.34 -14.21
CA HIS A 174 13.72 5.32 -14.61
C HIS A 174 15.02 5.27 -13.79
N ASN A 175 15.01 4.64 -12.61
CA ASN A 175 16.18 4.53 -11.74
C ASN A 175 17.03 3.28 -12.00
N ARG A 176 16.62 2.40 -12.92
CA ARG A 176 17.34 1.15 -13.20
C ARG A 176 18.50 1.41 -14.18
N THR A 177 19.74 1.15 -13.74
CA THR A 177 20.96 1.28 -14.57
C THR A 177 21.26 -0.05 -15.28
N GLY A 178 21.33 -0.05 -16.63
CA GLY A 178 21.56 -1.25 -17.44
C GLY A 178 21.33 -1.04 -18.95
N LEU A 179 21.69 -2.03 -19.78
CA LEU A 179 21.36 -2.07 -21.22
C LEU A 179 19.93 -2.59 -21.40
N TRP A 180 19.06 -1.78 -22.01
CA TRP A 180 17.63 -2.08 -22.15
C TRP A 180 17.28 -2.49 -23.58
N LEU A 181 16.75 -3.71 -23.74
CA LEU A 181 16.05 -4.10 -24.96
C LEU A 181 14.58 -3.69 -24.82
N ASN A 182 14.14 -2.73 -25.63
CA ASN A 182 12.71 -2.46 -25.82
C ASN A 182 12.07 -3.66 -26.51
N MET A 183 11.57 -4.61 -25.74
CA MET A 183 10.91 -5.82 -26.23
C MET A 183 9.47 -5.51 -26.65
N GLN A 184 9.27 -4.64 -27.66
CA GLN A 184 8.01 -4.57 -28.41
C GLN A 184 7.85 -5.86 -29.23
N ARG A 185 7.67 -6.98 -28.51
CA ARG A 185 7.44 -8.27 -29.13
C ARG A 185 5.95 -8.37 -29.45
N LYS A 186 5.65 -8.68 -30.70
CA LYS A 186 4.27 -8.92 -31.13
C LYS A 186 3.72 -10.12 -30.37
N LEU A 187 2.51 -9.98 -29.84
CA LEU A 187 1.79 -11.12 -29.31
C LEU A 187 1.15 -11.83 -30.51
N THR A 188 1.66 -13.00 -30.86
CA THR A 188 1.15 -13.82 -31.96
C THR A 188 0.95 -15.24 -31.47
N ASP A 189 -0.20 -15.82 -31.77
CA ASP A 189 -0.43 -17.25 -31.63
C ASP A 189 -0.19 -17.91 -32.99
N THR A 190 0.75 -18.86 -33.06
CA THR A 190 1.08 -19.58 -34.30
C THR A 190 -0.08 -20.42 -34.83
N SER A 191 -1.01 -20.83 -33.95
CA SER A 191 -2.23 -21.55 -34.32
C SER A 191 -3.31 -20.63 -34.90
N MET A 192 -3.21 -19.31 -34.68
CA MET A 192 -4.16 -18.32 -35.20
C MET A 192 -3.43 -17.11 -35.82
N PRO A 193 -2.79 -17.28 -36.99
CA PRO A 193 -2.07 -16.20 -37.65
C PRO A 193 -3.00 -15.02 -37.95
N GLY A 194 -2.61 -13.82 -37.52
CA GLY A 194 -3.36 -12.58 -37.75
C GLY A 194 -4.56 -12.35 -36.82
N ALA A 195 -4.74 -13.17 -35.77
CA ALA A 195 -5.74 -12.89 -34.75
C ALA A 195 -5.43 -11.59 -34.00
N GLU A 196 -6.47 -10.88 -33.57
CA GLU A 196 -6.36 -9.63 -32.82
C GLU A 196 -6.33 -9.90 -31.31
N LEU A 197 -5.17 -10.34 -30.80
CA LEU A 197 -5.01 -10.59 -29.36
C LEU A 197 -4.97 -9.26 -28.58
N PRO A 198 -5.54 -9.19 -27.35
CA PRO A 198 -5.21 -8.14 -26.41
C PRO A 198 -3.69 -8.06 -26.17
N GLY A 199 -3.18 -6.86 -25.91
CA GLY A 199 -1.79 -6.62 -25.54
C GLY A 199 -1.52 -6.92 -24.07
N MET A 200 -0.23 -7.00 -23.74
CA MET A 200 0.23 -7.19 -22.37
C MET A 200 1.20 -6.08 -21.98
N ILE A 201 1.04 -5.51 -20.79
CA ILE A 201 1.94 -4.48 -20.28
C ILE A 201 2.50 -4.94 -18.94
N PHE A 202 3.83 -4.99 -18.86
CA PHE A 202 4.58 -5.26 -17.64
C PHE A 202 5.18 -3.95 -17.17
N ASN A 203 4.59 -3.38 -16.13
CA ASN A 203 5.03 -2.11 -15.59
C ASN A 203 5.84 -2.34 -14.32
N ASP A 204 7.16 -2.34 -14.52
CA ASP A 204 8.19 -2.33 -13.50
C ASP A 204 8.56 -0.89 -13.08
N GLY A 205 7.80 0.13 -13.51
CA GLY A 205 8.02 1.53 -13.12
C GLY A 205 7.08 2.04 -12.01
N ILE A 206 6.12 1.23 -11.56
CA ILE A 206 5.16 1.63 -10.50
C ILE A 206 5.67 1.13 -9.15
N GLU A 207 6.70 1.76 -8.59
CA GLU A 207 7.08 1.49 -7.20
C GLU A 207 5.90 1.79 -6.25
N PRO A 208 5.64 0.93 -5.24
CA PRO A 208 6.45 -0.22 -4.77
C PRO A 208 6.09 -1.58 -5.41
N PHE A 209 5.32 -1.62 -6.49
CA PHE A 209 4.77 -2.84 -7.09
C PHE A 209 5.42 -3.19 -8.45
N LEU A 210 5.20 -4.43 -8.86
CA LEU A 210 5.22 -4.89 -10.24
C LEU A 210 3.76 -5.01 -10.69
N LEU A 211 3.44 -4.53 -11.90
CA LEU A 211 2.09 -4.59 -12.44
C LEU A 211 2.09 -5.33 -13.78
N PHE A 212 1.32 -6.41 -13.86
CA PHE A 212 1.05 -7.16 -15.09
C PHE A 212 -0.37 -6.82 -15.54
N ARG A 213 -0.51 -6.38 -16.78
CA ARG A 213 -1.78 -5.88 -17.30
C ARG A 213 -2.12 -6.53 -18.61
N LEU A 214 -3.36 -6.98 -18.73
CA LEU A 214 -3.96 -7.46 -19.98
C LEU A 214 -4.97 -6.42 -20.46
N GLY A 215 -4.89 -6.04 -21.74
CA GLY A 215 -5.82 -5.07 -22.31
C GLY A 215 -5.41 -4.62 -23.70
N TYR A 216 -6.18 -3.72 -24.30
CA TYR A 216 -5.88 -3.17 -25.61
C TYR A 216 -5.26 -1.77 -25.48
N THR A 217 -4.29 -1.49 -26.32
CA THR A 217 -3.68 -0.17 -26.47
C THR A 217 -4.37 0.61 -27.58
N TRP A 218 -4.67 1.87 -27.28
CA TRP A 218 -5.31 2.82 -28.19
C TRP A 218 -4.59 4.16 -28.18
N HIS A 219 -4.85 4.96 -29.20
CA HIS A 219 -4.36 6.33 -29.34
C HIS A 219 -5.54 7.28 -29.55
N ALA A 220 -5.43 8.49 -29.01
CA ALA A 220 -6.46 9.51 -29.15
C ALA A 220 -5.93 10.67 -29.99
N LYS A 221 -6.70 11.11 -30.98
CA LYS A 221 -6.45 12.34 -31.73
C LYS A 221 -7.61 13.31 -31.49
N PRO A 222 -7.34 14.57 -31.10
CA PRO A 222 -8.40 15.55 -30.93
C PRO A 222 -9.07 15.81 -32.28
N LEU A 223 -10.40 15.84 -32.28
CA LEU A 223 -11.19 16.24 -33.44
C LEU A 223 -11.65 17.69 -33.28
N GLU A 224 -11.73 18.40 -34.40
CA GLU A 224 -12.37 19.71 -34.44
C GLU A 224 -13.89 19.55 -34.39
N TRP A 225 -14.55 20.43 -33.64
CA TRP A 225 -16.00 20.54 -33.67
C TRP A 225 -16.44 21.26 -34.94
N PRO A 226 -17.53 20.82 -35.60
CA PRO A 226 -18.10 21.57 -36.71
C PRO A 226 -18.55 22.97 -36.24
N ALA A 227 -18.24 24.00 -37.04
CA ALA A 227 -18.60 25.37 -36.71
C ALA A 227 -20.12 25.65 -36.94
N PRO A 228 -20.76 26.50 -36.11
CA PRO A 228 -20.22 27.21 -34.95
C PRO A 228 -20.18 26.35 -33.67
N LEU A 229 -19.12 26.54 -32.87
CA LEU A 229 -18.95 25.91 -31.57
C LEU A 229 -19.99 26.43 -30.57
N LEU A 230 -20.71 25.54 -29.89
CA LEU A 230 -21.63 25.94 -28.82
C LEU A 230 -20.86 26.18 -27.51
N PRO A 231 -21.36 27.04 -26.60
CA PRO A 231 -20.80 27.18 -25.26
C PRO A 231 -20.63 25.83 -24.59
N GLY A 232 -19.44 25.59 -24.01
CA GLY A 232 -19.12 24.32 -23.38
C GLY A 232 -18.51 23.27 -24.31
N GLN A 233 -18.17 23.59 -25.55
CA GLN A 233 -17.37 22.73 -26.44
C GLN A 233 -15.98 23.35 -26.63
N ALA A 234 -14.95 22.52 -26.81
CA ALA A 234 -13.59 22.97 -27.10
C ALA A 234 -12.80 21.91 -27.89
N THR A 235 -11.83 22.36 -28.71
CA THR A 235 -10.83 21.47 -29.31
C THR A 235 -9.91 20.94 -28.21
N GLY A 236 -9.72 19.61 -28.20
CA GLY A 236 -8.91 18.93 -27.19
C GLY A 236 -7.41 19.14 -27.36
N PRO A 237 -6.62 19.13 -26.27
CA PRO A 237 -5.17 19.07 -26.38
C PRO A 237 -4.70 17.73 -26.97
N GLN A 238 -3.50 17.71 -27.55
CA GLN A 238 -2.90 16.47 -28.05
C GLN A 238 -2.62 15.50 -26.89
N ILE A 239 -2.97 14.22 -27.08
CA ILE A 239 -2.67 13.13 -26.15
C ILE A 239 -1.57 12.26 -26.76
N GLU A 240 -0.34 12.40 -26.27
CA GLU A 240 0.81 11.62 -26.75
C GLU A 240 0.87 10.22 -26.15
N ARG A 241 0.43 10.07 -24.90
CA ARG A 241 0.49 8.80 -24.18
C ARG A 241 -0.67 7.89 -24.62
N PRO A 242 -0.43 6.57 -24.75
CA PRO A 242 -1.49 5.64 -25.11
C PRO A 242 -2.64 5.64 -24.08
N LEU A 243 -3.85 5.35 -24.56
CA LEU A 243 -4.99 4.96 -23.75
C LEU A 243 -4.94 3.45 -23.54
N LEU A 244 -5.37 3.01 -22.36
CA LEU A 244 -5.42 1.60 -22.02
C LEU A 244 -6.87 1.18 -21.79
N MET A 245 -7.28 0.15 -22.52
CA MET A 245 -8.57 -0.52 -22.37
C MET A 245 -8.32 -1.82 -21.60
N GLU A 246 -8.50 -1.76 -20.29
CA GLU A 246 -8.00 -2.73 -19.30
C GLU A 246 -9.00 -3.90 -19.11
N LEU A 247 -8.48 -5.11 -18.88
CA LEU A 247 -9.26 -6.31 -18.61
C LEU A 247 -8.88 -6.92 -17.26
N ILE A 248 -7.59 -7.17 -17.05
CA ILE A 248 -7.03 -7.75 -15.83
C ILE A 248 -5.77 -6.97 -15.45
N ASP A 249 -5.67 -6.62 -14.17
CA ASP A 249 -4.48 -6.09 -13.53
C ASP A 249 -4.02 -7.05 -12.42
N VAL A 250 -2.76 -7.51 -12.48
CA VAL A 250 -2.13 -8.32 -11.43
C VAL A 250 -1.01 -7.52 -10.81
N THR A 251 -1.19 -7.17 -9.53
CA THR A 251 -0.23 -6.41 -8.74
C THR A 251 0.59 -7.36 -7.86
N LEU A 252 1.91 -7.22 -7.88
CA LEU A 252 2.83 -7.98 -7.03
C LEU A 252 3.75 -6.99 -6.31
N PRO A 253 3.64 -6.79 -4.98
CA PRO A 253 4.57 -5.95 -4.24
C PRO A 253 6.00 -6.42 -4.47
N ARG A 254 6.96 -5.49 -4.62
CA ARG A 254 8.36 -5.88 -4.75
C ARG A 254 8.85 -6.49 -3.45
N MET A 255 9.87 -7.34 -3.59
CA MET A 255 10.66 -7.82 -2.47
C MET A 255 11.11 -6.64 -1.60
N ASN A 256 11.07 -6.85 -0.28
CA ASN A 256 11.55 -5.87 0.69
C ASN A 256 10.89 -4.49 0.53
N THR A 257 9.56 -4.43 0.57
CA THR A 257 8.77 -3.19 0.62
C THR A 257 7.93 -3.14 1.89
N VAL A 258 7.57 -1.92 2.34
CA VAL A 258 6.65 -1.75 3.48
C VAL A 258 5.29 -2.33 3.14
N GLU A 259 4.84 -2.16 1.90
CA GLU A 259 3.55 -2.62 1.41
C GLU A 259 3.45 -4.15 1.35
N ALA A 260 4.53 -4.85 1.02
CA ALA A 260 4.57 -6.31 1.11
C ALA A 260 4.37 -6.77 2.57
N VAL A 261 5.07 -6.15 3.51
CA VAL A 261 4.96 -6.47 4.95
C VAL A 261 3.58 -6.14 5.49
N GLU A 262 3.07 -4.94 5.23
CA GLU A 262 1.75 -4.53 5.75
C GLU A 262 0.65 -5.49 5.30
N VAL A 263 0.57 -5.77 4.00
CA VAL A 263 -0.49 -6.64 3.46
C VAL A 263 -0.32 -8.06 3.98
N TRP A 264 0.92 -8.55 4.09
CA TRP A 264 1.21 -9.86 4.69
C TRP A 264 0.73 -9.95 6.14
N GLU A 265 1.04 -8.94 6.95
CA GLU A 265 0.66 -8.89 8.36
C GLU A 265 -0.86 -8.77 8.54
N ASP A 266 -1.53 -7.94 7.75
CA ASP A 266 -3.00 -7.81 7.81
C ASP A 266 -3.71 -9.12 7.40
N LEU A 267 -3.12 -9.91 6.51
CA LEU A 267 -3.58 -11.25 6.16
C LEU A 267 -3.35 -12.26 7.28
N ARG A 268 -2.12 -12.28 7.83
CA ARG A 268 -1.72 -13.21 8.89
C ARG A 268 -2.48 -12.99 10.20
N SER A 269 -2.75 -11.73 10.55
CA SER A 269 -3.49 -11.37 11.76
C SER A 269 -5.00 -11.54 11.63
N GLY A 270 -5.52 -11.76 10.41
CA GLY A 270 -6.95 -11.84 10.12
C GLY A 270 -7.64 -10.47 10.09
N HIS A 271 -6.90 -9.36 10.07
CA HIS A 271 -7.48 -8.03 9.83
C HIS A 271 -8.10 -7.91 8.44
N MET A 272 -7.46 -8.53 7.45
CA MET A 272 -8.02 -8.73 6.11
C MET A 272 -8.48 -10.19 5.98
N GLN A 273 -9.79 -10.37 5.87
CA GLN A 273 -10.38 -11.67 5.54
C GLN A 273 -10.58 -11.76 4.03
N ILE A 274 -10.24 -12.91 3.46
CA ILE A 274 -10.47 -13.23 2.05
C ILE A 274 -11.42 -14.42 2.01
N ASP A 275 -12.58 -14.22 1.38
CA ASP A 275 -13.60 -15.25 1.26
C ASP A 275 -13.70 -15.75 -0.19
N PRO A 276 -13.84 -17.07 -0.40
CA PRO A 276 -14.16 -17.63 -1.70
C PRO A 276 -15.62 -17.32 -2.07
N ILE A 277 -15.84 -16.39 -3.00
CA ILE A 277 -17.18 -15.95 -3.42
C ILE A 277 -17.47 -16.41 -4.85
N GLY A 278 -18.64 -17.02 -5.06
CA GLY A 278 -19.13 -17.40 -6.38
C GLY A 278 -19.62 -16.18 -7.18
N VAL A 279 -18.85 -15.78 -8.18
CA VAL A 279 -19.17 -14.69 -9.09
C VAL A 279 -19.72 -15.26 -10.39
N SER A 280 -20.93 -14.85 -10.73
CA SER A 280 -21.75 -15.46 -11.78
C SER A 280 -22.05 -14.49 -12.92
N LEU A 281 -22.11 -15.04 -14.13
CA LEU A 281 -22.56 -14.38 -15.33
C LEU A 281 -23.73 -15.17 -15.94
N LEU A 282 -24.81 -14.48 -16.30
CA LEU A 282 -25.89 -15.07 -17.07
C LEU A 282 -25.60 -14.92 -18.57
N TYR A 283 -25.38 -16.03 -19.27
CA TYR A 283 -25.11 -16.04 -20.70
C TYR A 283 -26.00 -17.06 -21.41
N GLN A 284 -26.81 -16.60 -22.37
CA GLN A 284 -27.71 -17.43 -23.18
C GLN A 284 -28.60 -18.37 -22.32
N GLY A 285 -29.09 -17.87 -21.18
CA GLY A 285 -29.94 -18.64 -20.25
C GLY A 285 -29.18 -19.62 -19.34
N THR A 286 -27.85 -19.70 -19.47
CA THR A 286 -26.99 -20.50 -18.59
C THR A 286 -26.26 -19.60 -17.60
N THR A 287 -26.24 -19.97 -16.32
CA THR A 287 -25.44 -19.28 -15.31
C THR A 287 -24.06 -19.92 -15.25
N ILE A 288 -23.04 -19.12 -15.54
CA ILE A 288 -21.63 -19.53 -15.45
C ILE A 288 -21.07 -18.88 -14.19
N THR A 289 -20.67 -19.70 -13.22
CA THR A 289 -20.14 -19.25 -11.94
C THR A 289 -18.66 -19.59 -11.84
N GLN A 290 -17.86 -18.63 -11.39
CA GLN A 290 -16.45 -18.80 -11.05
C GLN A 290 -16.23 -18.37 -9.60
N THR A 291 -15.47 -19.14 -8.83
CA THR A 291 -15.16 -18.79 -7.45
C THR A 291 -13.91 -17.91 -7.44
N LEU A 292 -14.02 -16.72 -6.83
CA LEU A 292 -12.91 -15.78 -6.71
C LEU A 292 -12.63 -15.48 -5.22
N PRO A 293 -11.35 -15.30 -4.83
CA PRO A 293 -10.95 -14.87 -3.50
C PRO A 293 -11.19 -13.35 -3.34
N LEU A 294 -12.28 -12.96 -2.68
CA LEU A 294 -12.66 -11.55 -2.49
C LEU A 294 -12.37 -11.08 -1.05
N PRO A 295 -11.75 -9.91 -0.86
CA PRO A 295 -11.47 -9.37 0.47
C PRO A 295 -12.74 -8.77 1.10
N SER A 296 -12.78 -8.74 2.43
CA SER A 296 -13.91 -8.22 3.20
C SER A 296 -14.13 -6.70 3.02
N LEU A 297 -15.30 -6.19 3.44
CA LEU A 297 -15.59 -4.74 3.41
C LEU A 297 -14.60 -3.90 4.23
N VAL A 298 -13.98 -4.49 5.25
CA VAL A 298 -12.97 -3.84 6.08
C VAL A 298 -11.77 -3.42 5.24
N TYR A 299 -11.27 -4.30 4.37
CA TYR A 299 -10.19 -3.98 3.43
C TYR A 299 -10.56 -2.79 2.53
N HIS A 300 -11.77 -2.82 1.96
CA HIS A 300 -12.22 -1.74 1.08
C HIS A 300 -12.38 -0.41 1.83
N PHE A 301 -12.74 -0.43 3.11
CA PHE A 301 -12.79 0.74 3.97
C PHE A 301 -11.39 1.31 4.21
N ASP A 302 -10.45 0.48 4.63
CA ASP A 302 -9.05 0.86 4.87
C ASP A 302 -8.42 1.44 3.59
N GLU A 303 -8.71 0.87 2.41
CA GLU A 303 -8.27 1.41 1.13
C GLU A 303 -8.79 2.84 0.88
N GLN A 304 -10.07 3.11 1.18
CA GLN A 304 -10.62 4.46 1.00
C GLN A 304 -9.98 5.45 1.98
N VAL A 305 -9.79 5.04 3.24
CA VAL A 305 -9.15 5.85 4.28
C VAL A 305 -7.72 6.19 3.87
N LEU A 306 -6.91 5.20 3.50
CA LEU A 306 -5.53 5.40 3.05
C LEU A 306 -5.46 6.39 1.89
N MET A 307 -6.29 6.21 0.87
CA MET A 307 -6.28 7.08 -0.32
C MET A 307 -6.72 8.51 -0.01
N LEU A 308 -7.65 8.72 0.93
CA LEU A 308 -8.02 10.05 1.40
C LEU A 308 -6.89 10.71 2.19
N CYS A 309 -6.15 9.95 3.01
CA CYS A 309 -4.94 10.44 3.68
C CYS A 309 -3.85 10.83 2.67
N GLU A 310 -3.62 10.04 1.62
CA GLU A 310 -2.67 10.38 0.54
C GLU A 310 -3.05 11.66 -0.19
N VAL A 311 -4.36 11.88 -0.41
CA VAL A 311 -4.89 13.11 -1.01
C VAL A 311 -4.63 14.30 -0.08
N ALA A 312 -4.94 14.16 1.21
CA ALA A 312 -4.72 15.19 2.22
C ALA A 312 -3.24 15.59 2.35
N ALA A 313 -2.34 14.62 2.27
CA ALA A 313 -0.90 14.85 2.35
C ALA A 313 -0.27 15.31 1.02
N GLY A 314 -1.07 15.45 -0.06
CA GLY A 314 -0.59 15.92 -1.36
C GLY A 314 0.30 14.94 -2.12
N VAL A 315 0.25 13.65 -1.78
CA VAL A 315 1.08 12.59 -2.40
C VAL A 315 0.29 11.69 -3.36
N SER A 316 -1.04 11.79 -3.38
CA SER A 316 -1.88 10.94 -4.23
C SER A 316 -1.74 11.26 -5.73
N LYS A 317 -1.63 10.20 -6.55
CA LYS A 317 -1.67 10.29 -8.02
C LYS A 317 -3.11 10.25 -8.60
N SER A 318 -4.13 10.14 -7.75
CA SER A 318 -5.53 9.90 -8.14
C SER A 318 -6.52 10.83 -7.44
N VAL A 319 -6.12 12.10 -7.26
CA VAL A 319 -6.94 13.16 -6.66
C VAL A 319 -8.29 13.34 -7.39
N ASP A 320 -8.33 13.08 -8.69
CA ASP A 320 -9.54 13.11 -9.53
C ASP A 320 -10.63 12.12 -9.08
N LYS A 321 -10.27 11.10 -8.28
CA LYS A 321 -11.20 10.08 -7.78
C LYS A 321 -11.78 10.42 -6.40
N VAL A 322 -11.42 11.54 -5.77
CA VAL A 322 -11.75 11.83 -4.36
C VAL A 322 -13.25 11.76 -4.06
N SER A 323 -14.11 12.33 -4.91
CA SER A 323 -15.57 12.26 -4.75
C SER A 323 -16.08 10.80 -4.72
N ARG A 324 -15.51 9.92 -5.56
CA ARG A 324 -15.85 8.49 -5.56
C ARG A 324 -15.36 7.78 -4.30
N ARG A 325 -14.23 8.22 -3.71
CA ARG A 325 -13.69 7.67 -2.46
C ARG A 325 -14.62 7.99 -1.28
N PHE A 326 -15.11 9.23 -1.18
CA PHE A 326 -16.14 9.61 -0.21
C PHE A 326 -17.41 8.78 -0.38
N ALA A 327 -17.95 8.69 -1.60
CA ALA A 327 -19.15 7.90 -1.87
C ALA A 327 -19.01 6.42 -1.46
N ARG A 328 -17.87 5.77 -1.77
CA ARG A 328 -17.61 4.38 -1.37
C ARG A 328 -17.47 4.23 0.15
N LEU A 329 -16.74 5.13 0.79
CA LEU A 329 -16.57 5.13 2.23
C LEU A 329 -17.93 5.26 2.94
N ALA A 330 -18.78 6.18 2.49
CA ALA A 330 -20.13 6.36 3.00
C ALA A 330 -21.01 5.12 2.81
N LEU A 331 -20.96 4.48 1.63
CA LEU A 331 -21.69 3.23 1.37
C LEU A 331 -21.28 2.11 2.32
N ILE A 332 -19.97 1.90 2.54
CA ILE A 332 -19.47 0.86 3.45
C ILE A 332 -19.89 1.16 4.89
N TYR A 333 -19.70 2.41 5.33
CA TYR A 333 -20.03 2.84 6.67
C TYR A 333 -21.53 2.66 6.98
N ASN A 334 -22.39 3.09 6.06
CA ASN A 334 -23.85 3.02 6.23
C ASN A 334 -24.39 1.58 6.11
N ALA A 335 -23.68 0.68 5.42
CA ALA A 335 -24.02 -0.75 5.40
C ALA A 335 -23.61 -1.49 6.69
N GLY A 336 -22.72 -0.90 7.50
CA GLY A 336 -22.24 -1.50 8.73
C GLY A 336 -23.24 -1.44 9.89
N THR A 337 -23.18 -2.45 10.77
CA THR A 337 -23.81 -2.43 12.10
C THR A 337 -23.20 -1.35 12.99
N PRO A 338 -23.83 -0.93 14.10
CA PRO A 338 -23.25 0.05 15.02
C PRO A 338 -21.85 -0.31 15.54
N LEU A 339 -21.59 -1.61 15.76
CA LEU A 339 -20.26 -2.10 16.14
C LEU A 339 -19.23 -1.92 15.03
N GLN A 340 -19.60 -2.23 13.77
CA GLN A 340 -18.73 -2.01 12.62
C GLN A 340 -18.50 -0.51 12.35
N GLN A 341 -19.52 0.33 12.53
CA GLN A 341 -19.37 1.78 12.43
C GLN A 341 -18.39 2.33 13.47
N ALA A 342 -18.44 1.84 14.71
CA ALA A 342 -17.46 2.20 15.74
C ALA A 342 -16.02 1.76 15.35
N ASP A 343 -15.87 0.56 14.78
CA ASP A 343 -14.58 0.08 14.24
C ASP A 343 -14.08 0.97 13.08
N TYR A 344 -14.96 1.37 12.16
CA TYR A 344 -14.64 2.29 11.07
C TYR A 344 -14.22 3.68 11.57
N GLN A 345 -14.86 4.19 12.62
CA GLN A 345 -14.41 5.42 13.29
C GLN A 345 -13.02 5.24 13.90
N ALA A 346 -12.77 4.10 14.55
CA ALA A 346 -11.47 3.80 15.13
C ALA A 346 -10.36 3.75 14.07
N ARG A 347 -10.64 3.18 12.89
CA ARG A 347 -9.69 3.13 11.76
C ARG A 347 -9.35 4.50 11.19
N MET A 348 -10.34 5.37 11.03
CA MET A 348 -10.10 6.76 10.61
C MET A 348 -9.30 7.55 11.66
N ALA A 349 -9.64 7.37 12.95
CA ALA A 349 -8.93 8.02 14.05
C ALA A 349 -7.47 7.54 14.15
N ALA A 350 -7.25 6.23 14.05
CA ALA A 350 -5.91 5.63 14.00
C ALA A 350 -5.11 6.17 12.81
N SER A 351 -5.73 6.30 11.63
CA SER A 351 -5.08 6.87 10.44
C SER A 351 -4.71 8.35 10.60
N ALA A 352 -5.51 9.12 11.34
CA ALA A 352 -5.20 10.49 11.74
C ALA A 352 -4.21 10.59 12.92
N GLY A 353 -3.91 9.49 13.62
CA GLY A 353 -3.03 9.46 14.78
C GLY A 353 -3.62 10.12 16.02
N ILE A 354 -4.94 10.01 16.22
CA ILE A 354 -5.66 10.62 17.35
C ILE A 354 -6.59 9.60 18.02
N PRO A 355 -6.95 9.82 19.30
CA PRO A 355 -8.01 9.04 19.94
C PRO A 355 -9.34 9.15 19.19
N VAL A 356 -10.09 8.05 19.13
CA VAL A 356 -11.41 8.00 18.45
C VAL A 356 -12.37 9.11 18.88
N ALA A 357 -12.39 9.45 20.17
CA ALA A 357 -13.25 10.51 20.71
C ALA A 357 -12.96 11.91 20.13
N GLN A 358 -11.78 12.14 19.57
CA GLN A 358 -11.40 13.42 18.97
C GLN A 358 -11.78 13.51 17.49
N LEU A 359 -12.01 12.39 16.80
CA LEU A 359 -12.34 12.37 15.37
C LEU A 359 -13.63 13.14 15.03
N PRO A 360 -14.71 13.07 15.84
CA PRO A 360 -15.92 13.87 15.61
C PRO A 360 -15.76 15.37 15.89
N VAL A 361 -14.64 15.83 16.44
CA VAL A 361 -14.40 17.25 16.72
C VAL A 361 -13.72 17.89 15.52
N ARG A 362 -14.34 18.94 14.94
CA ARG A 362 -13.77 19.63 13.77
C ARG A 362 -12.41 20.29 14.14
N PRO A 363 -11.29 19.87 13.52
CA PRO A 363 -10.02 20.57 13.69
C PRO A 363 -10.02 21.88 12.87
N PRO A 364 -9.00 22.74 13.01
CA PRO A 364 -8.83 23.92 12.17
C PRO A 364 -8.88 23.57 10.67
N VAL A 365 -9.62 24.37 9.92
CA VAL A 365 -9.81 24.15 8.47
C VAL A 365 -8.49 24.31 7.73
N VAL A 366 -8.17 23.33 6.88
CA VAL A 366 -7.01 23.40 5.98
C VAL A 366 -7.48 23.86 4.59
N GLY A 367 -7.20 25.12 4.25
CA GLY A 367 -7.67 25.74 2.99
C GLY A 367 -7.29 24.96 1.74
N ALA A 368 -6.08 24.41 1.68
CA ALA A 368 -5.62 23.58 0.56
C ALA A 368 -6.48 22.32 0.35
N VAL A 369 -6.94 21.68 1.45
CA VAL A 369 -7.85 20.54 1.38
C VAL A 369 -9.21 20.97 0.83
N ASN A 370 -9.76 22.10 1.27
CA ASN A 370 -11.04 22.61 0.75
C ASN A 370 -10.97 22.90 -0.74
N THR A 371 -9.95 23.63 -1.19
CA THR A 371 -9.75 23.92 -2.61
C THR A 371 -9.64 22.63 -3.42
N LEU A 372 -8.90 21.65 -2.91
CA LEU A 372 -8.77 20.34 -3.57
C LEU A 372 -10.12 19.64 -3.68
N LEU A 373 -10.90 19.55 -2.60
CA LEU A 373 -12.17 18.84 -2.60
C LEU A 373 -13.20 19.51 -3.53
N ILE A 374 -13.29 20.85 -3.49
CA ILE A 374 -14.17 21.62 -4.37
C ILE A 374 -13.80 21.38 -5.85
N ASN A 375 -12.52 21.49 -6.19
CA ASN A 375 -12.06 21.34 -7.56
C ASN A 375 -12.23 19.92 -8.13
N ASN A 376 -12.41 18.91 -7.28
CA ASN A 376 -12.52 17.50 -7.68
C ASN A 376 -13.88 16.89 -7.33
N GLY A 377 -14.93 17.71 -7.25
CA GLY A 377 -16.33 17.25 -7.15
C GLY A 377 -16.75 16.72 -5.77
N ALA A 378 -15.95 16.96 -4.74
CA ALA A 378 -16.22 16.60 -3.34
C ALA A 378 -16.55 17.84 -2.47
N GLY A 379 -16.97 18.94 -3.10
CA GLY A 379 -17.29 20.18 -2.39
C GLY A 379 -18.51 20.07 -1.47
N ALA A 380 -19.48 19.19 -1.80
CA ALA A 380 -20.64 18.93 -0.96
C ALA A 380 -20.27 18.24 0.36
N ASP A 381 -19.23 17.40 0.35
CA ASP A 381 -18.76 16.66 1.52
C ASP A 381 -18.27 17.61 2.63
N LEU A 382 -17.81 18.81 2.27
CA LEU A 382 -17.41 19.87 3.22
C LEU A 382 -18.57 20.41 4.05
N ALA A 383 -19.80 20.33 3.55
CA ALA A 383 -21.00 20.86 4.20
C ALA A 383 -21.73 19.81 5.05
N THR A 384 -21.24 18.57 5.10
CA THR A 384 -21.86 17.48 5.87
C THR A 384 -21.80 17.75 7.37
N GLY A 385 -22.81 17.27 8.10
CA GLY A 385 -22.95 17.50 9.53
C GLY A 385 -22.18 16.49 10.39
N PRO A 386 -21.96 16.80 11.68
CA PRO A 386 -21.36 15.85 12.63
C PRO A 386 -22.08 14.50 12.64
N GLY A 387 -21.31 13.41 12.77
CA GLY A 387 -21.83 12.04 12.81
C GLY A 387 -22.00 11.37 11.44
N THR A 388 -21.79 12.09 10.34
CA THR A 388 -21.72 11.49 8.99
C THR A 388 -20.32 10.95 8.69
N PRO A 389 -20.18 9.86 7.91
CA PRO A 389 -18.87 9.34 7.53
C PRO A 389 -18.02 10.35 6.76
N GLU A 390 -18.64 11.18 5.92
CA GLU A 390 -17.97 12.23 5.17
C GLU A 390 -17.38 13.30 6.09
N TYR A 391 -18.12 13.74 7.11
CA TYR A 391 -17.63 14.71 8.08
C TYR A 391 -16.40 14.19 8.84
N LEU A 392 -16.45 12.93 9.28
CA LEU A 392 -15.33 12.25 9.96
C LEU A 392 -14.11 12.13 9.04
N ALA A 393 -14.32 11.74 7.78
CA ALA A 393 -13.25 11.63 6.80
C ALA A 393 -12.62 12.99 6.48
N VAL A 394 -13.41 14.08 6.39
CA VAL A 394 -12.84 15.44 6.22
C VAL A 394 -12.03 15.86 7.45
N ASN A 395 -12.49 15.55 8.67
CA ASN A 395 -11.73 15.83 9.89
C ASN A 395 -10.40 15.08 9.90
N MET A 396 -10.41 13.79 9.56
CA MET A 396 -9.20 12.97 9.38
C MET A 396 -8.24 13.62 8.37
N MET A 397 -8.75 14.04 7.21
CA MET A 397 -7.93 14.71 6.19
C MET A 397 -7.31 16.01 6.69
N TYR A 398 -8.03 16.84 7.45
CA TYR A 398 -7.46 18.05 8.03
C TYR A 398 -6.35 17.76 9.06
N LEU A 399 -6.54 16.75 9.90
CA LEU A 399 -5.52 16.33 10.87
C LEU A 399 -4.26 15.84 10.15
N VAL A 400 -4.41 15.02 9.11
CA VAL A 400 -3.29 14.56 8.27
C VAL A 400 -2.58 15.74 7.58
N ALA A 401 -3.34 16.64 6.95
CA ALA A 401 -2.77 17.75 6.18
C ALA A 401 -2.07 18.81 7.04
N SER A 402 -2.50 18.99 8.29
CA SER A 402 -1.91 19.97 9.22
C SER A 402 -0.70 19.43 9.99
N ARG A 403 -0.50 18.10 10.01
CA ARG A 403 0.55 17.48 10.82
C ARG A 403 1.88 17.39 10.07
N GLN A 404 2.84 18.19 10.53
CA GLN A 404 4.24 18.15 10.09
C GLN A 404 5.04 17.14 10.92
N MET A 405 6.05 16.52 10.31
CA MET A 405 6.97 15.57 10.96
C MET A 405 8.42 16.08 10.87
N PRO A 406 8.75 17.25 11.48
CA PRO A 406 10.12 17.73 11.49
C PRO A 406 10.98 16.85 12.39
N TYR A 407 12.27 16.76 12.08
CA TYR A 407 13.24 16.19 12.99
C TYR A 407 13.35 17.03 14.27
N ASP A 408 13.29 16.37 15.43
CA ASP A 408 13.48 16.98 16.75
C ASP A 408 14.50 16.18 17.56
N GLY A 409 15.76 16.62 17.52
CA GLY A 409 16.86 15.97 18.23
C GLY A 409 16.72 16.01 19.76
N ALA A 410 16.00 16.97 20.32
CA ALA A 410 15.79 17.06 21.77
C ALA A 410 14.79 15.99 22.24
N GLN A 411 13.72 15.76 21.48
CA GLN A 411 12.78 14.67 21.75
C GLN A 411 13.45 13.31 21.58
N ALA A 412 14.21 13.10 20.50
CA ALA A 412 14.97 11.86 20.30
C ALA A 412 15.94 11.58 21.46
N LEU A 413 16.65 12.61 21.96
CA LEU A 413 17.54 12.46 23.10
C LEU A 413 16.78 12.10 24.40
N ALA A 414 15.63 12.72 24.66
CA ALA A 414 14.79 12.38 25.81
C ALA A 414 14.25 10.94 25.72
N GLY A 415 13.87 10.50 24.52
CA GLY A 415 13.49 9.11 24.25
C GLY A 415 14.62 8.13 24.53
N ARG A 416 15.85 8.40 24.06
CA ARG A 416 17.04 7.58 24.40
C ARG A 416 17.31 7.49 25.89
N GLN A 417 17.22 8.59 26.61
CA GLN A 417 17.40 8.60 28.07
C GLN A 417 16.34 7.75 28.77
N THR A 418 15.10 7.84 28.30
CA THR A 418 13.98 7.01 28.80
C THR A 418 14.19 5.53 28.49
N MET A 419 14.70 5.19 27.29
CA MET A 419 15.09 3.83 26.91
C MET A 419 16.13 3.25 27.88
N GLY A 420 17.17 4.03 28.22
CA GLY A 420 18.18 3.61 29.19
C GLY A 420 17.61 3.32 30.58
N LEU A 421 16.68 4.16 31.06
CA LEU A 421 15.98 3.93 32.33
C LEU A 421 15.09 2.69 32.29
N MET A 422 14.42 2.44 31.16
CA MET A 422 13.57 1.28 30.95
C MET A 422 14.39 -0.01 30.98
N ILE A 423 15.50 -0.06 30.23
CA ILE A 423 16.38 -1.24 30.21
C ILE A 423 16.92 -1.53 31.61
N ALA A 424 17.33 -0.50 32.36
CA ALA A 424 17.85 -0.67 33.72
C ALA A 424 16.79 -1.06 34.76
N GLY A 425 15.53 -0.62 34.57
CA GLY A 425 14.46 -0.78 35.56
C GLY A 425 13.46 -1.91 35.29
N LEU A 426 13.29 -2.33 34.03
CA LEU A 426 12.27 -3.29 33.61
C LEU A 426 12.85 -4.67 33.28
N LEU A 427 14.07 -4.74 32.74
CA LEU A 427 14.69 -6.00 32.35
C LEU A 427 15.59 -6.54 33.46
N PRO A 428 15.60 -7.87 33.71
CA PRO A 428 16.54 -8.46 34.64
C PRO A 428 18.00 -8.14 34.24
N PRO A 429 18.91 -7.96 35.21
CA PRO A 429 20.32 -7.77 34.92
C PRO A 429 20.85 -8.85 33.98
N LEU A 430 21.72 -8.47 33.04
CA LEU A 430 22.36 -9.37 32.08
C LEU A 430 21.44 -9.97 30.99
N THR A 431 20.15 -9.62 30.95
CA THR A 431 19.25 -10.06 29.85
C THR A 431 19.70 -9.53 28.50
N ILE A 432 20.11 -8.26 28.47
CA ILE A 432 20.63 -7.58 27.28
C ILE A 432 22.16 -7.56 27.35
N SER A 433 22.79 -7.84 26.23
CA SER A 433 24.25 -7.77 26.08
C SER A 433 24.67 -6.38 25.61
N ASP A 434 24.06 -5.89 24.55
CA ASP A 434 24.36 -4.60 23.93
C ASP A 434 23.09 -3.88 23.45
N VAL A 435 23.18 -2.56 23.30
CA VAL A 435 22.08 -1.69 22.88
C VAL A 435 22.58 -0.76 21.78
N GLY A 436 21.89 -0.72 20.65
CA GLY A 436 22.16 0.21 19.54
C GLY A 436 20.97 1.15 19.36
N ALA A 437 21.18 2.46 19.50
CA ALA A 437 20.15 3.45 19.19
C ALA A 437 19.81 3.44 17.69
N SER A 438 18.53 3.58 17.37
CA SER A 438 18.01 3.55 15.99
C SER A 438 16.96 4.62 15.71
N ASP A 439 16.80 5.57 16.63
CA ASP A 439 15.94 6.75 16.45
C ASP A 439 16.46 7.72 15.37
N ASP A 440 15.68 8.76 15.08
CA ASP A 440 16.06 9.78 14.10
C ASP A 440 17.44 10.40 14.42
N LEU A 441 17.78 10.65 15.68
CA LEU A 441 19.12 11.18 16.01
C LEU A 441 20.22 10.18 15.60
N ALA A 442 19.96 8.86 15.64
CA ALA A 442 20.94 7.83 15.27
C ALA A 442 21.11 7.79 13.76
N LEU A 443 19.98 7.90 13.06
CA LEU A 443 19.92 7.98 11.61
C LEU A 443 20.67 9.21 11.10
N TYR A 444 20.40 10.39 11.67
CA TYR A 444 21.09 11.63 11.34
C TYR A 444 22.59 11.52 11.63
N SER A 445 23.02 11.05 12.80
CA SER A 445 24.44 10.85 13.13
C SER A 445 25.14 9.91 12.13
N THR A 446 24.43 8.91 11.61
CA THR A 446 24.98 7.92 10.68
C THR A 446 25.09 8.47 9.25
N ILE A 447 24.11 9.25 8.80
CA ILE A 447 23.98 9.71 7.40
C ILE A 447 24.74 11.02 7.15
N VAL A 448 24.67 11.96 8.09
CA VAL A 448 25.38 13.26 8.02
C VAL A 448 26.88 13.06 7.80
N ARG A 449 27.42 11.92 8.25
CA ARG A 449 28.84 11.58 8.19
C ARG A 449 29.42 11.53 6.78
N ASN A 450 28.63 11.29 5.73
CA ASN A 450 29.18 11.20 4.39
C ASN A 450 29.34 12.57 3.70
N GLY A 451 28.69 13.65 4.20
CA GLY A 451 28.74 14.98 3.60
C GLY A 451 28.13 15.09 2.18
N TYR A 452 27.62 14.00 1.63
CA TYR A 452 27.02 13.92 0.30
C TYR A 452 25.49 14.06 0.32
N ILE A 453 24.87 13.92 1.49
CA ILE A 453 23.42 13.90 1.67
C ILE A 453 22.98 15.13 2.47
N SER A 454 22.10 15.95 1.90
CA SER A 454 21.47 17.04 2.64
C SER A 454 20.48 16.47 3.67
N THR A 455 20.55 16.99 4.89
CA THR A 455 19.62 16.69 5.98
C THR A 455 18.23 17.24 5.76
N ASP A 456 18.08 18.25 4.89
CA ASP A 456 16.80 18.92 4.64
C ASP A 456 15.79 17.99 3.94
N ALA A 457 16.28 16.94 3.28
CA ALA A 457 15.47 15.92 2.62
C ALA A 457 15.08 14.76 3.55
N PHE A 458 15.61 14.69 4.77
CA PHE A 458 15.26 13.66 5.76
C PHE A 458 14.08 14.15 6.62
N PRO A 459 12.88 13.58 6.48
CA PRO A 459 11.82 13.87 7.45
C PRO A 459 12.15 13.20 8.79
N GLY A 460 11.67 13.78 9.90
CA GLY A 460 11.60 13.04 11.15
C GLY A 460 10.58 11.91 11.04
N SER A 461 10.84 10.77 11.66
CA SER A 461 9.90 9.64 11.72
C SER A 461 8.71 9.92 12.63
N GLY A 462 8.91 10.78 13.64
CA GLY A 462 7.97 10.98 14.76
C GLY A 462 7.98 9.87 15.79
N ILE A 463 8.92 8.92 15.65
CA ILE A 463 9.25 7.94 16.67
C ILE A 463 10.33 8.54 17.54
N ASP A 464 9.95 8.87 18.77
CA ASP A 464 10.81 9.61 19.69
C ASP A 464 11.81 8.69 20.40
N MET A 465 11.50 7.39 20.50
CA MET A 465 12.31 6.40 21.20
C MET A 465 12.51 5.14 20.35
N ALA A 466 13.70 4.90 19.81
CA ALA A 466 13.98 3.66 19.08
C ALA A 466 15.36 3.06 19.36
N ALA A 467 15.37 1.73 19.54
CA ALA A 467 16.61 0.99 19.79
C ALA A 467 16.52 -0.47 19.33
N TRP A 468 17.69 -1.04 19.12
CA TRP A 468 17.95 -2.46 18.99
C TRP A 468 18.61 -2.99 20.26
N LEU A 469 18.06 -4.07 20.81
CA LEU A 469 18.51 -4.72 22.03
C LEU A 469 18.98 -6.14 21.70
N ARG A 470 20.28 -6.42 21.90
CA ARG A 470 20.82 -7.77 21.69
C ARG A 470 20.54 -8.63 22.92
N VAL A 471 19.70 -9.64 22.77
CA VAL A 471 19.42 -10.60 23.86
C VAL A 471 20.67 -11.45 24.08
N ARG A 472 21.10 -11.58 25.34
CA ARG A 472 22.29 -12.36 25.69
C ARG A 472 22.13 -13.85 25.41
N ASP A 473 20.93 -14.38 25.69
CA ASP A 473 20.55 -15.76 25.40
C ASP A 473 19.49 -15.78 24.30
N ALA A 474 19.86 -16.27 23.11
CA ALA A 474 18.99 -16.31 21.94
C ALA A 474 17.71 -17.15 22.14
N SER A 475 17.72 -18.10 23.09
CA SER A 475 16.54 -18.90 23.45
C SER A 475 15.49 -18.08 24.23
N LYS A 476 15.89 -16.94 24.79
CA LYS A 476 15.04 -16.05 25.58
C LYS A 476 14.45 -14.88 24.77
N LEU A 477 14.60 -14.87 23.45
CA LEU A 477 14.08 -13.81 22.60
C LEU A 477 12.58 -13.57 22.82
N GLU A 478 11.78 -14.62 22.67
CA GLU A 478 10.31 -14.56 22.79
C GLU A 478 9.87 -14.22 24.22
N ASP A 479 10.44 -14.92 25.23
CA ASP A 479 10.19 -14.65 26.65
C ASP A 479 10.44 -13.16 27.00
N THR A 480 11.56 -12.60 26.51
CA THR A 480 11.94 -11.20 26.77
C THR A 480 11.02 -10.23 26.04
N ALA A 481 10.62 -10.55 24.80
CA ALA A 481 9.69 -9.75 24.03
C ALA A 481 8.31 -9.68 24.69
N HIS A 482 7.79 -10.81 25.15
CA HIS A 482 6.53 -10.87 25.89
C HIS A 482 6.62 -10.16 27.23
N LEU A 483 7.72 -10.32 27.97
CA LEU A 483 7.96 -9.57 29.21
C LEU A 483 7.88 -8.06 28.96
N LEU A 484 8.54 -7.55 27.92
CA LEU A 484 8.45 -6.13 27.57
C LEU A 484 7.03 -5.74 27.14
N ARG A 485 6.40 -6.47 26.21
CA ARG A 485 5.05 -6.18 25.73
C ARG A 485 4.05 -6.05 26.89
N ASP A 486 4.12 -6.96 27.86
CA ASP A 486 3.12 -7.08 28.91
C ASP A 486 3.39 -6.11 30.09
N ASN A 487 4.65 -5.73 30.35
CA ASN A 487 5.01 -4.91 31.51
C ASN A 487 5.36 -3.45 31.17
N LEU A 488 5.78 -3.16 29.93
CA LEU A 488 6.18 -1.82 29.51
C LEU A 488 5.06 -0.76 29.66
N PRO A 489 3.77 -1.04 29.32
CA PRO A 489 2.69 -0.08 29.55
C PRO A 489 2.61 0.41 30.99
N ARG A 490 2.62 -0.52 31.95
CA ARG A 490 2.56 -0.21 33.38
C ARG A 490 3.80 0.53 33.85
N TRP A 491 4.98 0.13 33.38
CA TRP A 491 6.23 0.79 33.72
C TRP A 491 6.24 2.25 33.25
N LEU A 492 5.86 2.50 31.98
CA LEU A 492 5.80 3.85 31.41
C LEU A 492 4.77 4.72 32.11
N ALA A 493 3.58 4.19 32.41
CA ALA A 493 2.55 4.92 33.15
C ALA A 493 3.05 5.35 34.54
N ASN A 494 3.66 4.43 35.30
CA ASN A 494 4.24 4.73 36.61
C ASN A 494 5.37 5.76 36.50
N ARG A 495 6.23 5.62 35.48
CA ARG A 495 7.33 6.55 35.25
C ARG A 495 6.82 7.95 34.93
N ALA A 496 5.73 8.06 34.17
CA ALA A 496 5.08 9.32 33.88
C ALA A 496 4.49 9.98 35.14
N THR A 497 3.87 9.20 36.03
CA THR A 497 3.40 9.71 37.33
C THR A 497 4.56 10.24 38.18
N GLN A 498 5.69 9.53 38.22
CA GLN A 498 6.89 9.99 38.95
C GLN A 498 7.54 11.21 38.31
N ALA A 499 7.53 11.29 36.97
CA ALA A 499 8.08 12.42 36.23
C ALA A 499 7.24 13.69 36.42
N ASN A 500 5.93 13.57 36.63
CA ASN A 500 4.99 14.68 36.79
C ASN A 500 5.04 15.34 38.19
N VAL A 501 6.24 15.65 38.68
CA VAL A 501 6.48 16.34 39.95
C VAL A 501 7.27 17.64 39.68
N PRO A 502 6.66 18.82 39.87
CA PRO A 502 7.33 20.10 39.64
C PRO A 502 8.53 20.36 40.58
N PRO A 503 9.58 21.08 40.13
CA PRO A 503 9.80 21.57 38.77
C PRO A 503 10.25 20.46 37.81
N LEU A 504 9.66 20.43 36.61
CA LEU A 504 9.96 19.41 35.61
C LEU A 504 11.31 19.69 34.94
N THR A 505 12.21 18.71 34.93
CA THR A 505 13.36 18.71 34.02
C THR A 505 12.88 18.54 32.57
N PRO A 506 13.67 18.89 31.54
CA PRO A 506 13.27 18.68 30.14
C PRO A 506 12.88 17.23 29.83
N LEU A 507 13.63 16.26 30.39
CA LEU A 507 13.30 14.84 30.28
C LEU A 507 11.95 14.52 30.94
N ASN A 508 11.72 14.99 32.17
CA ASN A 508 10.47 14.73 32.88
C ASN A 508 9.27 15.41 32.22
N GLN A 509 9.47 16.59 31.63
CA GLN A 509 8.47 17.28 30.83
C GLN A 509 8.07 16.44 29.61
N TRP A 510 9.05 15.92 28.86
CA TRP A 510 8.78 15.04 27.73
C TRP A 510 8.06 13.75 28.15
N ILE A 511 8.56 13.04 29.17
CA ILE A 511 7.90 11.81 29.68
C ILE A 511 6.44 12.10 30.08
N THR A 512 6.21 13.21 30.79
CA THR A 512 4.86 13.59 31.22
C THR A 512 3.96 13.87 30.01
N GLN A 513 4.42 14.67 29.05
CA GLN A 513 3.65 14.98 27.83
C GLN A 513 3.37 13.74 26.97
N THR A 514 4.31 12.79 26.92
CA THR A 514 4.20 11.60 26.07
C THR A 514 3.31 10.53 26.69
N PHE A 515 3.39 10.28 28.00
CA PHE A 515 2.80 9.09 28.63
C PHE A 515 1.76 9.38 29.74
N PHE A 516 1.77 10.57 30.36
CA PHE A 516 0.93 10.82 31.53
C PHE A 516 -0.56 10.86 31.15
N GLY A 517 -1.36 10.00 31.80
CA GLY A 517 -2.81 9.94 31.59
C GLY A 517 -3.25 9.32 30.25
N LYS A 518 -2.32 8.76 29.47
CA LYS A 518 -2.61 8.14 28.17
C LYS A 518 -2.76 6.63 28.27
N VAL A 519 -3.49 6.05 27.32
CA VAL A 519 -3.61 4.60 27.18
C VAL A 519 -2.37 4.08 26.47
N ILE A 520 -1.57 3.25 27.13
CA ILE A 520 -0.33 2.72 26.54
C ILE A 520 -0.59 1.29 26.06
N ARG A 521 -0.31 1.03 24.79
CA ARG A 521 -0.45 -0.28 24.14
C ARG A 521 0.85 -0.65 23.46
N VAL A 522 1.18 -1.94 23.45
CA VAL A 522 2.37 -2.45 22.76
C VAL A 522 1.94 -3.51 21.78
N GLU A 523 2.26 -3.30 20.50
CA GLU A 523 2.18 -4.32 19.48
C GLU A 523 3.52 -5.02 19.32
N LEU A 524 3.48 -6.32 19.09
CA LEU A 524 4.65 -7.15 18.85
C LEU A 524 4.60 -7.70 17.42
N ARG A 525 5.74 -7.72 16.74
CA ARG A 525 5.92 -8.32 15.42
C ARG A 525 7.19 -9.14 15.37
N GLU A 526 7.04 -10.40 14.97
CA GLU A 526 8.15 -11.30 14.73
C GLU A 526 8.64 -11.11 13.30
N HIS A 527 9.95 -11.11 13.10
CA HIS A 527 10.51 -11.08 11.75
C HIS A 527 11.93 -11.66 11.75
N THR A 528 12.51 -11.72 10.56
CA THR A 528 13.89 -12.14 10.38
C THR A 528 14.66 -11.14 9.55
N THR A 529 15.90 -10.88 9.96
CA THR A 529 16.85 -10.03 9.26
C THR A 529 17.91 -10.88 8.58
N LEU A 530 18.05 -10.75 7.26
CA LEU A 530 19.15 -11.38 6.52
C LEU A 530 20.44 -10.57 6.68
N ARG A 531 21.54 -11.26 7.00
CA ARG A 531 22.87 -10.68 7.23
C ARG A 531 23.94 -11.50 6.50
N GLN A 532 25.12 -10.92 6.27
CA GLN A 532 26.25 -11.63 5.61
C GLN A 532 26.59 -13.02 6.21
N PRO A 533 26.62 -13.20 7.54
CA PRO A 533 26.92 -14.51 8.14
C PRO A 533 25.69 -15.42 8.31
N GLY A 534 24.47 -14.99 7.93
CA GLY A 534 23.25 -15.78 8.06
C GLY A 534 22.02 -14.94 8.44
N THR A 535 20.92 -15.63 8.75
CA THR A 535 19.66 -15.00 9.18
C THR A 535 19.58 -14.95 10.70
N SER A 536 19.18 -13.82 11.26
CA SER A 536 18.80 -13.69 12.67
C SER A 536 17.29 -13.60 12.83
N ARG A 537 16.83 -13.85 14.06
CA ARG A 537 15.44 -13.67 14.47
C ARG A 537 15.30 -12.42 15.30
N GLU A 538 14.20 -11.71 15.07
CA GLU A 538 13.89 -10.44 15.71
C GLU A 538 12.45 -10.39 16.21
N GLN A 539 12.26 -9.58 17.24
CA GLN A 539 10.96 -9.23 17.82
C GLN A 539 10.88 -7.71 17.94
N THR A 540 10.09 -7.05 17.10
CA THR A 540 9.90 -5.61 17.11
C THR A 540 8.64 -5.24 17.88
N LEU A 541 8.80 -4.44 18.92
CA LEU A 541 7.73 -3.84 19.70
C LEU A 541 7.46 -2.42 19.21
N VAL A 542 6.20 -2.11 18.91
CA VAL A 542 5.75 -0.75 18.63
C VAL A 542 4.87 -0.29 19.79
N VAL A 543 5.28 0.80 20.44
CA VAL A 543 4.57 1.37 21.59
C VAL A 543 3.68 2.50 21.10
N PHE A 544 2.39 2.37 21.37
CA PHE A 544 1.35 3.35 21.10
C PHE A 544 0.95 4.04 22.39
N CYS A 545 0.80 5.36 22.33
CA CYS A 545 0.18 6.17 23.37
C CYS A 545 -1.10 6.76 22.79
N ASP A 546 -2.22 6.34 23.36
CA ASP A 546 -3.53 6.34 22.72
C ASP A 546 -3.43 5.63 21.36
N ASP A 547 -3.42 6.38 20.26
CA ASP A 547 -3.28 5.85 18.90
C ASP A 547 -2.03 6.35 18.16
N ARG A 548 -1.17 7.16 18.81
CA ARG A 548 0.09 7.64 18.24
C ARG A 548 1.22 6.67 18.59
N ALA A 549 1.95 6.19 17.59
CA ALA A 549 3.20 5.46 17.81
C ALA A 549 4.29 6.41 18.35
N VAL A 550 4.96 6.02 19.43
CA VAL A 550 5.99 6.83 20.09
C VAL A 550 7.34 6.12 20.20
N ALA A 551 7.34 4.78 20.15
CA ALA A 551 8.58 4.03 20.29
C ALA A 551 8.61 2.75 19.45
N CYS A 552 9.81 2.38 19.00
CA CYS A 552 10.09 1.13 18.29
C CYS A 552 11.30 0.43 18.91
N ILE A 553 11.09 -0.76 19.48
CA ILE A 553 12.14 -1.51 20.18
C ILE A 553 12.30 -2.85 19.50
N THR A 554 13.47 -3.15 18.96
CA THR A 554 13.73 -4.46 18.33
C THR A 554 14.67 -5.28 19.18
N LEU A 555 14.21 -6.44 19.64
CA LEU A 555 15.07 -7.45 20.24
C LEU A 555 15.67 -8.32 19.11
N THR A 556 16.96 -8.63 19.18
CA THR A 556 17.62 -9.47 18.19
C THR A 556 18.43 -10.59 18.83
N THR A 557 18.48 -11.72 18.12
CA THR A 557 19.36 -12.87 18.38
C THR A 557 20.72 -12.74 17.70
N ALA A 558 20.90 -11.72 16.85
CA ALA A 558 22.13 -11.50 16.11
C ALA A 558 23.31 -11.25 17.05
N ILE A 559 24.39 -12.01 16.91
CA ILE A 559 25.63 -11.76 17.67
C ILE A 559 26.33 -10.48 17.16
N ALA A 560 27.31 -9.98 17.91
CA ALA A 560 28.00 -8.71 17.61
C ALA A 560 28.61 -8.64 16.20
N SER A 561 29.09 -9.75 15.65
CA SER A 561 29.62 -9.80 14.28
C SER A 561 28.54 -9.76 13.19
N GLN A 562 27.29 -10.13 13.50
CA GLN A 562 26.17 -10.10 12.56
C GLN A 562 25.44 -8.75 12.57
N ALA A 563 25.37 -8.10 13.74
CA ALA A 563 24.72 -6.81 13.95
C ALA A 563 25.65 -5.81 14.68
N PRO A 564 26.75 -5.35 14.08
CA PRO A 564 27.72 -4.52 14.78
C PRO A 564 27.08 -3.19 15.19
N PHE A 565 27.06 -2.93 16.51
CA PHE A 565 26.68 -1.61 17.03
C PHE A 565 27.92 -0.75 17.13
N ILE A 566 27.86 0.46 16.59
CA ILE A 566 29.03 1.33 16.39
C ILE A 566 28.92 2.52 17.34
N PRO A 567 29.99 2.94 18.04
CA PRO A 567 29.94 4.12 18.89
C PRO A 567 29.44 5.36 18.12
N ASP A 568 28.57 6.15 18.74
CA ASP A 568 28.11 7.42 18.22
C ASP A 568 29.30 8.39 18.19
N PRO A 569 29.65 8.97 17.02
CA PRO A 569 30.79 9.86 16.91
C PRO A 569 30.63 11.15 17.73
N LEU A 570 29.39 11.57 18.04
CA LEU A 570 29.08 12.74 18.86
C LEU A 570 28.96 12.39 20.35
N MET A 571 28.67 11.11 20.66
CA MET A 571 28.52 10.60 22.01
C MET A 571 29.13 9.19 22.14
N PRO A 572 30.47 9.04 22.27
CA PRO A 572 31.15 7.74 22.18
C PRO A 572 30.71 6.67 23.19
N THR A 573 29.97 7.05 24.24
CA THR A 573 29.38 6.15 25.23
C THR A 573 28.04 5.55 24.79
N VAL A 574 27.46 6.05 23.70
CA VAL A 574 26.24 5.57 23.05
C VAL A 574 26.66 4.74 21.85
N TYR A 575 26.01 3.60 21.63
CA TYR A 575 26.19 2.83 20.41
C TYR A 575 24.97 3.02 19.51
N LEU A 576 25.19 3.00 18.20
CA LEU A 576 24.20 3.13 17.15
C LEU A 576 23.99 1.76 16.49
N ALA A 577 22.75 1.44 16.14
CA ALA A 577 22.43 0.29 15.31
C ALA A 577 23.05 0.45 13.91
N SER A 578 23.22 -0.64 13.16
CA SER A 578 23.69 -0.52 11.77
C SER A 578 22.61 0.07 10.87
N VAL A 579 22.98 0.64 9.71
CA VAL A 579 22.00 1.13 8.73
C VAL A 579 21.04 0.01 8.30
N LEU A 580 21.54 -1.23 8.17
CA LEU A 580 20.71 -2.40 7.87
C LEU A 580 19.61 -2.61 8.92
N ASP A 581 19.99 -2.54 10.20
CA ASP A 581 19.08 -2.72 11.34
C ASP A 581 18.07 -1.58 11.42
N MET A 582 18.50 -0.33 11.25
CA MET A 582 17.60 0.82 11.19
C MET A 582 16.58 0.67 10.05
N THR A 583 17.03 0.27 8.86
CA THR A 583 16.17 0.02 7.69
C THR A 583 15.13 -1.08 7.96
N GLU A 584 15.53 -2.22 8.54
CA GLU A 584 14.58 -3.29 8.88
C GLU A 584 13.56 -2.85 9.93
N GLN A 585 14.01 -2.16 10.98
CA GLN A 585 13.10 -1.65 12.01
C GLN A 585 12.09 -0.66 11.42
N HIS A 586 12.53 0.27 10.55
CA HIS A 586 11.62 1.18 9.86
C HIS A 586 10.60 0.45 8.98
N LYS A 587 11.01 -0.61 8.28
CA LYS A 587 10.10 -1.42 7.46
C LYS A 587 9.01 -2.07 8.29
N VAL A 588 9.41 -2.76 9.36
CA VAL A 588 8.49 -3.48 10.28
C VAL A 588 7.58 -2.48 11.00
N ALA A 589 8.15 -1.38 11.50
CA ALA A 589 7.40 -0.35 12.21
C ALA A 589 6.37 0.33 11.28
N ALA A 590 6.77 0.73 10.07
CA ALA A 590 5.87 1.34 9.10
C ALA A 590 4.69 0.43 8.74
N ALA A 591 4.91 -0.89 8.67
CA ALA A 591 3.85 -1.86 8.42
C ALA A 591 2.90 -2.06 9.62
N ALA A 592 3.40 -1.94 10.85
CA ALA A 592 2.59 -2.07 12.06
C ALA A 592 1.79 -0.81 12.41
N ILE A 593 2.24 0.37 11.97
CA ILE A 593 1.67 1.66 12.36
C ILE A 593 0.57 2.07 11.37
N LYS A 594 -0.66 2.24 11.87
CA LYS A 594 -1.80 2.73 11.07
C LYS A 594 -1.85 4.25 10.94
N ASP A 595 -1.19 4.99 11.83
CA ASP A 595 -0.99 6.44 11.73
C ASP A 595 -0.31 6.82 10.41
N PHE A 596 -1.03 7.51 9.53
CA PHE A 596 -0.56 7.80 8.18
C PHE A 596 0.70 8.66 8.15
N CYS A 597 0.83 9.69 8.99
CA CYS A 597 1.97 10.60 8.89
C CYS A 597 3.27 9.93 9.37
N ILE A 598 3.20 9.20 10.48
CA ILE A 598 4.35 8.44 11.01
C ILE A 598 4.74 7.34 10.02
N ARG A 599 3.76 6.55 9.56
CA ARG A 599 3.99 5.51 8.56
C ARG A 599 4.62 6.07 7.29
N ASN A 600 4.07 7.14 6.73
CA ASN A 600 4.60 7.75 5.51
C ASN A 600 6.03 8.29 5.70
N ALA A 601 6.34 8.85 6.87
CA ALA A 601 7.69 9.29 7.19
C ALA A 601 8.68 8.11 7.26
N LEU A 602 8.32 7.04 7.98
CA LEU A 602 9.12 5.82 8.08
C LEU A 602 9.30 5.15 6.71
N SER A 603 8.26 5.04 5.89
CA SER A 603 8.36 4.52 4.52
C SER A 603 9.28 5.35 3.64
N LYS A 604 9.26 6.69 3.76
CA LYS A 604 10.20 7.57 3.05
C LYS A 604 11.64 7.36 3.49
N GLN A 605 11.88 7.27 4.80
CA GLN A 605 13.21 6.98 5.35
C GLN A 605 13.68 5.60 4.88
N PHE A 606 12.86 4.56 4.97
CA PHE A 606 13.14 3.21 4.47
C PHE A 606 13.54 3.20 2.99
N ASN A 607 12.71 3.79 2.12
CA ASN A 607 12.95 3.83 0.68
C ASN A 607 14.26 4.57 0.35
N MET A 608 14.54 5.65 1.08
CA MET A 608 15.78 6.40 0.92
C MET A 608 17.00 5.59 1.39
N LEU A 609 16.92 4.91 2.54
CA LEU A 609 18.02 4.07 3.03
C LEU A 609 18.32 2.92 2.09
N ASN A 610 17.29 2.24 1.57
CA ASN A 610 17.47 1.17 0.59
C ASN A 610 18.09 1.68 -0.73
N ARG A 611 17.76 2.90 -1.17
CA ARG A 611 18.36 3.50 -2.37
C ARG A 611 19.81 3.89 -2.17
N LEU A 612 20.16 4.41 -0.99
CA LEU A 612 21.51 4.89 -0.68
C LEU A 612 22.47 3.77 -0.26
N PHE A 613 21.94 2.75 0.40
CA PHE A 613 22.68 1.61 0.96
C PHE A 613 22.01 0.30 0.51
N PRO A 614 22.02 0.00 -0.80
CA PRO A 614 21.38 -1.20 -1.31
C PRO A 614 22.03 -2.45 -0.71
N ARG A 615 21.20 -3.44 -0.40
CA ARG A 615 21.67 -4.75 0.04
C ARG A 615 22.25 -5.48 -1.16
N VAL A 616 23.48 -5.95 -1.02
CA VAL A 616 24.15 -6.81 -2.01
C VAL A 616 23.72 -8.25 -1.80
#